data_AF-K1QS60-F1
#
_entry.id   AF-K1QS60-F1
#
_cell.length_a   1.000
_cell.length_b   1.000
_cell.length_c   1.000
_cell.angle_alpha   90.00
_cell.angle_beta   90.00
_cell.angle_gamma   90.00
#
_symmetry.space_group_name_H-M   'P 1'
#
loop_
_entity.id
_entity.type
_entity.pdbx_description
1 polymer ?
#
loop_
_entity_poly.entity_id
_entity_poly.type
_entity_poly.pdbx_seq_one_letter_code
_entity_poly.pdbx_strand_id
1 'polypeptide(L)'
;MAGNVDRPLRPIRENQRTSSISESEYEIVNDTGNMGYDIPISAQMSRRDNRKLWELNYQEAAIFLQEGENNDKFYTHPRNCNALPAYQIAHHQWFQVLDLVAALGLLLLAACERPAVPFLTLPVGVHGSLEILGQLILALQLAIKMRWLGWKTFIKHKRTSIKSFTLAIMFIESVVVLIRQTNHFRVTRALRPLFLIDTHYFRGVRRISRQILMSLPPILELIFLLMFFILIFSILGFYLFSQVANDTYFSTLQDSFVSLFVLLTTANFPDVMMPAYASSRFNAAFFIVYLALVLYFLMNLLLAVVYDTFSNLEKRKLKRLYFHKRIGCQHAFKLLVTKQDSNTVNIRNFIGMLRYLRPNKSRSHWPRLLSIYKIMNTCNSVCTIFFPVTFFQ
;
A
#
# COMPACT_ATOMS: atom_id res chain seq x y z
N MET A 1 12.25 21.64 57.31
CA MET A 1 10.96 21.22 56.73
C MET A 1 11.06 21.49 55.23
N ALA A 2 11.49 20.54 54.39
CA ALA A 2 10.65 19.56 53.69
C ALA A 2 9.42 20.24 53.04
N GLY A 3 9.13 20.21 51.74
CA GLY A 3 9.65 19.53 50.56
C GLY A 3 8.64 19.75 49.41
N ASN A 4 9.10 19.69 48.15
CA ASN A 4 8.33 19.41 46.92
C ASN A 4 9.30 19.60 45.74
N VAL A 5 10.15 18.65 45.37
CA VAL A 5 9.87 17.37 44.68
C VAL A 5 9.08 17.58 43.38
N ASP A 6 9.86 17.68 42.31
CA ASP A 6 9.64 17.17 40.96
C ASP A 6 8.25 16.57 40.68
N ARG A 7 7.43 17.30 39.90
CA ARG A 7 6.33 16.66 39.17
C ARG A 7 6.91 16.01 37.91
N PRO A 8 6.78 14.69 37.72
CA PRO A 8 7.11 14.08 36.44
C PRO A 8 6.10 14.55 35.38
N LEU A 9 6.63 15.00 34.25
CA LEU A 9 5.88 15.23 33.02
C LEU A 9 5.04 13.97 32.72
N ARG A 10 3.72 14.13 32.59
CA ARG A 10 2.83 13.04 32.19
C ARG A 10 3.34 12.46 30.85
N PRO A 11 3.48 11.14 30.70
CA PRO A 11 3.77 10.56 29.40
C PRO A 11 2.59 10.89 28.48
N ILE A 12 2.91 11.50 27.35
CA ILE A 12 1.99 11.69 26.22
C ILE A 12 1.42 10.30 25.92
N ARG A 13 0.10 10.13 26.05
CA ARG A 13 -0.62 8.92 25.63
C ARG A 13 -0.36 8.72 24.13
N GLU A 14 0.69 7.97 23.81
CA GLU A 14 0.88 7.44 22.48
C GLU A 14 -0.33 6.54 22.20
N ASN A 15 -1.06 6.87 21.13
CA ASN A 15 -2.32 6.24 20.75
C ASN A 15 -2.24 4.70 20.91
N GLN A 16 -3.01 4.12 21.84
CA GLN A 16 -3.09 2.65 22.06
C GLN A 16 -3.49 1.87 20.80
N ARG A 17 -3.95 2.54 19.73
CA ARG A 17 -4.17 1.94 18.41
C ARG A 17 -2.91 1.52 17.67
N THR A 18 -1.74 2.09 17.99
CA THR A 18 -0.47 1.67 17.36
C THR A 18 0.22 0.54 18.12
N SER A 19 0.06 0.46 19.44
CA SER A 19 0.56 -0.65 20.25
C SER A 19 -0.28 -1.92 20.08
N SER A 20 -1.59 -1.80 19.87
CA SER A 20 -2.46 -2.96 19.64
C SER A 20 -2.19 -3.67 18.30
N ILE A 21 -1.71 -2.94 17.29
CA ILE A 21 -1.28 -3.55 16.01
C ILE A 21 0.02 -4.35 16.20
N SER A 22 0.93 -3.89 17.05
CA SER A 22 2.13 -4.67 17.38
C SER A 22 1.81 -5.85 18.30
N GLU A 23 0.98 -5.69 19.33
CA GLU A 23 0.59 -6.79 20.24
C GLU A 23 -0.16 -7.91 19.51
N SER A 24 -1.05 -7.58 18.57
CA SER A 24 -1.70 -8.59 17.73
C SER A 24 -0.75 -9.27 16.74
N GLU A 25 0.35 -8.64 16.34
CA GLU A 25 1.43 -9.31 15.61
C GLU A 25 2.30 -10.20 16.53
N TYR A 26 2.43 -9.85 17.82
CA TYR A 26 3.09 -10.68 18.83
C TYR A 26 2.24 -11.87 19.31
N GLU A 27 0.91 -11.80 19.32
CA GLU A 27 0.05 -12.95 19.68
C GLU A 27 0.05 -14.06 18.61
N ILE A 28 0.38 -13.73 17.36
CA ILE A 28 0.57 -14.71 16.28
C ILE A 28 1.78 -15.62 16.55
N VAL A 29 2.66 -15.26 17.50
CA VAL A 29 3.93 -15.93 17.84
C VAL A 29 3.74 -17.23 18.64
N ASN A 30 2.60 -17.44 19.30
CA ASN A 30 2.38 -18.62 20.16
C ASN A 30 1.38 -19.64 19.59
N ASP A 31 0.84 -19.40 18.40
CA ASP A 31 -0.14 -20.29 17.78
C ASP A 31 0.59 -21.39 16.99
N THR A 32 0.36 -22.64 17.39
CA THR A 32 1.17 -23.85 17.14
C THR A 32 1.18 -24.32 15.68
N GLY A 33 1.79 -23.57 14.78
CA GLY A 33 1.97 -23.96 13.37
C GLY A 33 3.38 -23.65 12.87
N ASN A 34 4.22 -24.67 12.82
CA ASN A 34 5.45 -24.71 12.01
C ASN A 34 5.20 -25.76 10.90
N MET A 35 5.73 -25.59 9.69
CA MET A 35 5.57 -26.56 8.60
C MET A 35 6.02 -27.99 8.98
N GLY A 36 6.82 -28.14 10.03
CA GLY A 36 7.23 -29.40 10.63
C GLY A 36 6.29 -30.01 11.69
N TYR A 37 5.15 -29.39 12.02
CA TYR A 37 4.27 -29.86 13.11
C TYR A 37 3.69 -31.27 12.89
N ASP A 38 3.46 -31.65 11.63
CA ASP A 38 2.93 -32.97 11.26
C ASP A 38 3.97 -34.11 11.42
N ILE A 39 5.24 -33.79 11.72
CA ILE A 39 6.30 -34.77 11.93
C ILE A 39 6.39 -35.06 13.44
N PRO A 40 6.05 -36.27 13.92
CA PRO A 40 6.08 -36.58 15.33
C PRO A 40 7.51 -36.44 15.87
N ILE A 41 7.72 -35.51 16.79
CA ILE A 41 8.99 -35.34 17.51
C ILE A 41 9.08 -36.45 18.56
N SER A 42 9.33 -37.69 18.12
CA SER A 42 9.58 -38.83 19.00
C SER A 42 11.08 -39.04 19.20
N ALA A 43 11.47 -39.71 20.29
CA ALA A 43 12.87 -40.03 20.59
C ALA A 43 13.53 -40.93 19.53
N GLN A 44 12.75 -41.56 18.65
CA GLN A 44 13.20 -42.42 17.54
C GLN A 44 12.91 -41.80 16.17
N MET A 45 13.32 -40.55 15.98
CA MET A 45 13.19 -39.89 14.68
C MET A 45 14.23 -40.45 13.70
N SER A 46 13.78 -41.04 12.60
CA SER A 46 14.69 -41.54 11.55
C SER A 46 15.56 -40.41 11.03
N ARG A 47 16.82 -40.71 10.67
CA ARG A 47 17.75 -39.74 10.04
C ARG A 47 17.12 -39.08 8.81
N ARG A 48 16.22 -39.79 8.10
CA ARG A 48 15.51 -39.29 6.92
C ARG A 48 14.48 -38.22 7.27
N ASP A 49 13.74 -38.41 8.35
CA ASP A 49 12.68 -37.50 8.79
C ASP A 49 13.28 -36.24 9.41
N ASN A 50 14.38 -36.38 10.15
CA ASN A 50 15.17 -35.26 10.63
C ASN A 50 15.66 -34.38 9.47
N ARG A 51 16.18 -34.99 8.40
CA ARG A 51 16.63 -34.23 7.23
C ARG A 51 15.49 -33.48 6.54
N LYS A 52 14.33 -34.11 6.38
CA LYS A 52 13.13 -33.47 5.80
C LYS A 52 12.65 -32.30 6.66
N LEU A 53 12.61 -32.46 7.99
CA LEU A 53 12.24 -31.39 8.92
C LEU A 53 13.16 -30.17 8.78
N TRP A 54 14.47 -30.39 8.72
CA TRP A 54 15.43 -29.29 8.51
C TRP A 54 15.28 -28.63 7.14
N GLU A 55 15.01 -29.40 6.08
CA GLU A 55 14.74 -28.84 4.76
C GLU A 55 13.49 -27.93 4.76
N LEU A 56 12.43 -28.33 5.47
CA LEU A 56 11.23 -27.50 5.67
C LEU A 56 11.54 -26.24 6.50
N ASN A 57 12.28 -26.34 7.60
CA ASN A 57 12.68 -25.19 8.41
C ASN A 57 13.53 -24.18 7.61
N TYR A 58 14.44 -24.66 6.75
CA TYR A 58 15.23 -23.78 5.87
C TYR A 58 14.35 -23.05 4.86
N GLN A 59 13.34 -23.74 4.31
CA GLN A 59 12.40 -23.15 3.38
C GLN A 59 11.47 -22.14 4.07
N GLU A 60 10.97 -22.46 5.27
CA GLU A 60 10.15 -21.57 6.09
C GLU A 60 10.89 -20.29 6.46
N ALA A 61 12.13 -20.43 6.95
CA ALA A 61 12.98 -19.30 7.30
C ALA A 61 13.27 -18.40 6.08
N ALA A 62 13.48 -18.97 4.90
CA ALA A 62 13.64 -18.21 3.67
C ALA A 62 12.38 -17.42 3.30
N ILE A 63 11.19 -18.03 3.47
CA ILE A 63 9.90 -17.36 3.23
C ILE A 63 9.72 -16.19 4.20
N PHE A 64 10.01 -16.34 5.50
CA PHE A 64 9.92 -15.24 6.48
C PHE A 64 10.81 -14.05 6.12
N LEU A 65 12.02 -14.30 5.63
CA LEU A 65 12.93 -13.24 5.18
C LEU A 65 12.38 -12.53 3.93
N GLN A 66 11.84 -13.29 2.97
CA GLN A 66 11.20 -12.73 1.77
C GLN A 66 9.94 -11.93 2.13
N GLU A 67 9.09 -12.41 3.03
CA GLU A 67 7.89 -11.70 3.51
C GLU A 67 8.25 -10.43 4.27
N GLY A 68 9.31 -10.47 5.09
CA GLY A 68 9.87 -9.30 5.76
C GLY A 68 10.37 -8.22 4.79
N GLU A 69 11.13 -8.63 3.76
CA GLU A 69 11.58 -7.73 2.68
C GLU A 69 10.40 -7.11 1.91
N ASN A 70 9.43 -7.96 1.59
CA ASN A 70 8.28 -7.61 0.79
C ASN A 70 7.20 -6.86 1.57
N ASN A 71 7.37 -6.68 2.88
CA ASN A 71 6.38 -6.09 3.78
C ASN A 71 5.00 -6.78 3.61
N ASP A 72 5.04 -8.10 3.43
CA ASP A 72 3.87 -8.96 3.46
C ASP A 72 3.58 -9.32 4.92
N LYS A 73 2.31 -9.50 5.25
CA LYS A 73 1.90 -9.66 6.65
C LYS A 73 2.08 -11.11 7.09
N PHE A 74 2.67 -11.34 8.26
CA PHE A 74 3.01 -12.70 8.71
C PHE A 74 1.80 -13.60 9.00
N TYR A 75 0.59 -13.05 9.19
CA TYR A 75 -0.61 -13.90 9.32
C TYR A 75 -1.01 -14.60 8.01
N THR A 76 -0.48 -14.19 6.85
CA THR A 76 -0.72 -14.89 5.58
C THR A 76 0.29 -16.00 5.31
N HIS A 77 1.23 -16.23 6.22
CA HIS A 77 2.31 -17.19 6.06
C HIS A 77 1.79 -18.64 5.86
N PRO A 78 2.36 -19.43 4.93
CA PRO A 78 1.99 -20.84 4.76
C PRO A 78 2.48 -21.68 5.95
N ARG A 79 1.61 -21.93 6.93
CA ARG A 79 1.94 -22.75 8.12
C ARG A 79 1.88 -24.26 7.90
N ASN A 80 1.18 -24.71 6.85
CA ASN A 80 0.93 -26.14 6.60
C ASN A 80 1.67 -26.61 5.35
N CYS A 81 2.15 -27.85 5.36
CA CYS A 81 2.76 -28.50 4.19
C CYS A 81 1.84 -28.48 2.95
N ASN A 82 0.52 -28.62 3.15
CA ASN A 82 -0.47 -28.60 2.05
C ASN A 82 -0.67 -27.21 1.42
N ALA A 83 -0.36 -26.14 2.14
CA ALA A 83 -0.49 -24.77 1.66
C ALA A 83 0.75 -24.32 0.87
N LEU A 84 1.89 -24.97 1.09
CA LEU A 84 3.17 -24.63 0.49
C LEU A 84 3.19 -24.74 -1.05
N PRO A 85 2.65 -25.80 -1.69
CA PRO A 85 2.58 -25.86 -3.15
C PRO A 85 1.73 -24.74 -3.76
N ALA A 86 0.61 -24.40 -3.11
CA ALA A 86 -0.25 -23.29 -3.56
C ALA A 86 0.46 -21.94 -3.43
N TYR A 87 1.23 -21.74 -2.35
CA TYR A 87 2.08 -20.57 -2.17
C TYR A 87 3.15 -20.46 -3.27
N GLN A 88 3.86 -21.56 -3.56
CA GLN A 88 4.90 -21.59 -4.60
C GLN A 88 4.34 -21.30 -5.99
N ILE A 89 3.18 -21.88 -6.33
CA ILE A 89 2.49 -21.60 -7.61
C ILE A 89 2.10 -20.12 -7.70
N ALA A 90 1.52 -19.56 -6.63
CA ALA A 90 1.10 -18.16 -6.61
C ALA A 90 2.28 -17.17 -6.74
N HIS A 91 3.46 -17.55 -6.24
CA HIS A 91 4.69 -16.75 -6.33
C HIS A 91 5.56 -17.09 -7.54
N HIS A 92 5.12 -18.02 -8.40
CA HIS A 92 5.86 -18.38 -9.60
C HIS A 92 5.83 -17.24 -10.62
N GLN A 93 6.96 -16.97 -11.26
CA GLN A 93 7.12 -15.82 -12.18
C GLN A 93 6.10 -15.83 -13.31
N TRP A 94 5.86 -16.98 -13.94
CA TRP A 94 4.89 -17.12 -15.02
C TRP A 94 3.47 -16.75 -14.60
N PHE A 95 3.08 -17.11 -13.38
CA PHE A 95 1.75 -16.80 -12.86
C PHE A 95 1.60 -15.30 -12.56
N GLN A 96 2.67 -14.66 -12.10
CA GLN A 96 2.72 -13.21 -11.91
C GLN A 96 2.70 -12.44 -13.24
N VAL A 97 3.37 -12.94 -14.27
CA VAL A 97 3.35 -12.37 -15.63
C VAL A 97 1.95 -12.53 -16.24
N LEU A 98 1.31 -13.68 -16.06
CA LEU A 98 -0.05 -13.92 -16.54
C LEU A 98 -1.07 -12.93 -15.93
N ASP A 99 -1.04 -12.71 -14.61
CA ASP A 99 -1.88 -11.71 -13.92
C ASP A 99 -1.62 -10.29 -14.45
N LEU A 100 -0.35 -9.95 -14.73
CA LEU A 100 0.03 -8.67 -15.32
C LEU A 100 -0.52 -8.50 -16.74
N VAL A 101 -0.36 -9.51 -17.61
CA VAL A 101 -0.84 -9.47 -18.99
C VAL A 101 -2.36 -9.39 -19.04
N ALA A 102 -3.07 -10.13 -18.17
CA ALA A 102 -4.52 -10.04 -18.08
C ALA A 102 -4.99 -8.65 -17.62
N ALA A 103 -4.37 -8.09 -16.57
CA ALA A 103 -4.70 -6.75 -16.09
C ALA A 103 -4.41 -5.65 -17.13
N LEU A 104 -3.26 -5.73 -17.81
CA LEU A 104 -2.89 -4.81 -18.89
C LEU A 104 -3.83 -4.95 -20.09
N GLY A 105 -4.18 -6.18 -20.48
CA GLY A 105 -5.12 -6.46 -21.56
C GLY A 105 -6.50 -5.85 -21.30
N LEU A 106 -7.02 -5.97 -20.07
CA LEU A 106 -8.30 -5.34 -19.69
C LEU A 106 -8.25 -3.80 -19.76
N LEU A 107 -7.11 -3.19 -19.44
CA LEU A 107 -6.92 -1.75 -19.57
C LEU A 107 -6.83 -1.32 -21.04
N LEU A 108 -6.06 -2.03 -21.85
CA LEU A 108 -5.91 -1.75 -23.28
C LEU A 108 -7.22 -1.95 -24.05
N LEU A 109 -8.07 -2.88 -23.60
CA LEU A 109 -9.39 -3.10 -24.20
C LEU A 109 -10.28 -1.85 -24.17
N ALA A 110 -10.05 -0.93 -23.23
CA ALA A 110 -10.77 0.35 -23.18
C ALA A 110 -10.57 1.20 -24.45
N ALA A 111 -9.47 1.04 -25.18
CA ALA A 111 -9.24 1.75 -26.45
C ALA A 111 -10.09 1.20 -27.61
N CYS A 112 -10.51 -0.07 -27.51
CA CYS A 112 -11.32 -0.76 -28.53
C CYS A 112 -12.83 -0.71 -28.22
N GLU A 113 -13.19 -0.46 -26.96
CA GLU A 113 -14.56 -0.30 -26.50
C GLU A 113 -15.09 1.12 -26.79
N ARG A 114 -16.41 1.27 -26.99
CA ARG A 114 -17.01 2.60 -27.22
C ARG A 114 -16.81 3.53 -26.00
N PRO A 115 -16.42 4.81 -26.18
CA PRO A 115 -16.03 5.50 -27.42
C PRO A 115 -14.62 5.08 -27.88
N ALA A 116 -14.56 4.35 -29.00
CA ALA A 116 -13.34 3.71 -29.47
C ALA A 116 -12.54 4.65 -30.38
N VAL A 117 -11.22 4.43 -30.42
CA VAL A 117 -10.38 5.07 -31.43
C VAL A 117 -10.83 4.59 -32.82
N PRO A 118 -11.00 5.46 -33.83
CA PRO A 118 -11.60 5.10 -35.12
C PRO A 118 -10.97 3.88 -35.82
N PHE A 119 -9.66 3.66 -35.64
CA PHE A 119 -8.92 2.55 -36.22
C PHE A 119 -9.05 1.20 -35.47
N LEU A 120 -9.50 1.20 -34.21
CA LEU A 120 -9.48 0.04 -33.30
C LEU A 120 -10.89 -0.41 -32.90
N THR A 121 -11.90 -0.13 -33.73
CA THR A 121 -13.28 -0.49 -33.43
C THR A 121 -13.49 -2.01 -33.54
N LEU A 122 -13.81 -2.66 -32.43
CA LEU A 122 -14.10 -4.09 -32.38
C LEU A 122 -15.60 -4.35 -32.18
N PRO A 123 -16.17 -5.39 -32.82
CA PRO A 123 -17.57 -5.78 -32.59
C PRO A 123 -17.79 -6.23 -31.14
N VAL A 124 -19.04 -6.12 -30.68
CA VAL A 124 -19.42 -6.35 -29.27
C VAL A 124 -19.05 -7.73 -28.76
N GLY A 125 -19.29 -8.77 -29.58
CA GLY A 125 -18.91 -10.13 -29.23
C GLY A 125 -17.40 -10.31 -29.03
N VAL A 126 -16.56 -9.70 -29.87
CA VAL A 126 -15.10 -9.88 -29.79
C VAL A 126 -14.53 -9.22 -28.55
N HIS A 127 -14.80 -7.92 -28.31
CA HIS A 127 -14.26 -7.28 -27.10
C HIS A 127 -14.90 -7.85 -25.82
N GLY A 128 -16.19 -8.20 -25.84
CA GLY A 128 -16.84 -8.87 -24.69
C GLY A 128 -16.23 -10.22 -24.35
N SER A 129 -15.90 -11.04 -25.36
CA SER A 129 -15.23 -12.32 -25.15
C SER A 129 -13.81 -12.17 -24.58
N LEU A 130 -13.04 -11.20 -25.07
CA LEU A 130 -11.71 -10.87 -24.57
C LEU A 130 -11.75 -10.34 -23.12
N GLU A 131 -12.77 -9.55 -22.78
CA GLU A 131 -13.00 -9.08 -21.42
C GLU A 131 -13.24 -10.25 -20.46
N ILE A 132 -14.15 -11.17 -20.82
CA ILE A 132 -14.45 -12.36 -20.01
C ILE A 132 -13.22 -13.24 -19.87
N LEU A 133 -12.45 -13.45 -20.95
CA LEU A 133 -11.21 -14.22 -20.89
C LEU A 133 -10.21 -13.62 -19.90
N GLY A 134 -9.99 -12.30 -19.96
CA GLY A 134 -9.12 -11.60 -19.00
C GLY A 134 -9.62 -11.71 -17.56
N GLN A 135 -10.93 -11.58 -17.34
CA GLN A 135 -11.55 -11.73 -16.02
C GLN A 135 -11.43 -13.15 -15.47
N LEU A 136 -11.56 -14.18 -16.31
CA LEU A 136 -11.39 -15.58 -15.93
C LEU A 136 -9.95 -15.89 -15.48
N ILE A 137 -8.96 -15.33 -16.18
CA ILE A 137 -7.54 -15.44 -15.77
C ILE A 137 -7.34 -14.81 -14.38
N LEU A 138 -7.89 -13.62 -14.13
CA LEU A 138 -7.84 -12.98 -12.82
C LEU A 138 -8.60 -13.77 -11.74
N ALA A 139 -9.71 -14.42 -12.10
CA ALA A 139 -10.49 -15.27 -11.20
C ALA A 139 -9.70 -16.51 -10.78
N LEU A 140 -8.99 -17.15 -11.72
CA LEU A 140 -8.12 -18.30 -11.44
C LEU A 140 -7.00 -17.93 -10.46
N GLN A 141 -6.39 -16.75 -10.63
CA GLN A 141 -5.40 -16.20 -9.68
C GLN A 141 -5.96 -16.08 -8.27
N LEU A 142 -7.17 -15.54 -8.14
CA LEU A 142 -7.84 -15.40 -6.85
C LEU A 142 -8.22 -16.75 -6.24
N ALA A 143 -8.61 -17.73 -7.05
CA ALA A 143 -8.93 -19.08 -6.60
C ALA A 143 -7.71 -19.80 -5.99
N ILE A 144 -6.54 -19.74 -6.66
CA ILE A 144 -5.29 -20.29 -6.12
C ILE A 144 -4.90 -19.59 -4.81
N LYS A 145 -5.05 -18.27 -4.77
CA LYS A 145 -4.80 -17.47 -3.57
C LYS A 145 -5.76 -17.80 -2.42
N MET A 146 -7.03 -18.06 -2.72
CA MET A 146 -8.03 -18.52 -1.76
C MET A 146 -7.68 -19.89 -1.20
N ARG A 147 -7.19 -20.82 -2.03
CA ARG A 147 -6.73 -22.15 -1.59
C ARG A 147 -5.55 -22.07 -0.62
N TRP A 148 -4.63 -21.15 -0.84
CA TRP A 148 -3.48 -20.92 0.04
C TRP A 148 -3.90 -20.26 1.38
N LEU A 149 -4.65 -19.17 1.34
CA LEU A 149 -5.00 -18.37 2.53
C LEU A 149 -6.10 -18.99 3.39
N GLY A 150 -6.96 -19.81 2.78
CA GLY A 150 -8.20 -20.29 3.37
C GLY A 150 -9.32 -19.22 3.35
N TRP A 151 -10.57 -19.68 3.42
CA TRP A 151 -11.76 -18.84 3.22
C TRP A 151 -11.89 -17.69 4.22
N LYS A 152 -11.73 -17.97 5.52
CA LYS A 152 -11.87 -16.97 6.59
C LYS A 152 -10.84 -15.84 6.47
N THR A 153 -9.57 -16.19 6.25
CA THR A 153 -8.48 -15.22 6.08
C THR A 153 -8.61 -14.45 4.78
N PHE A 154 -9.09 -15.09 3.71
CA PHE A 154 -9.32 -14.46 2.40
C PHE A 154 -10.32 -13.30 2.50
N ILE A 155 -11.48 -13.52 3.12
CA ILE A 155 -12.53 -12.49 3.27
C ILE A 155 -12.08 -11.38 4.22
N LYS A 156 -11.39 -11.72 5.31
CA LYS A 156 -10.86 -10.73 6.27
C LYS A 156 -9.80 -9.81 5.63
N HIS A 157 -9.11 -10.27 4.60
CA HIS A 157 -8.08 -9.48 3.93
C HIS A 157 -8.70 -8.42 2.98
N LYS A 158 -8.89 -7.19 3.49
CA LYS A 158 -9.53 -6.05 2.80
C LYS A 158 -9.19 -5.92 1.30
N ARG A 159 -7.90 -5.96 0.93
CA ARG A 159 -7.44 -5.82 -0.47
C ARG A 159 -7.96 -6.94 -1.37
N THR A 160 -7.92 -8.18 -0.87
CA THR A 160 -8.31 -9.35 -1.67
C THR A 160 -9.82 -9.41 -1.78
N SER A 161 -10.53 -9.04 -0.70
CA SER A 161 -11.99 -8.88 -0.68
C SER A 161 -12.46 -7.81 -1.68
N ILE A 162 -11.84 -6.62 -1.71
CA ILE A 162 -12.15 -5.58 -2.71
C ILE A 162 -11.89 -6.09 -4.13
N LYS A 163 -10.73 -6.72 -4.41
CA LYS A 163 -10.43 -7.29 -5.75
C LYS A 163 -11.48 -8.33 -6.15
N SER A 164 -11.89 -9.21 -5.24
CA SER A 164 -12.91 -10.23 -5.49
C SER A 164 -14.29 -9.64 -5.77
N PHE A 165 -14.71 -8.65 -4.98
CA PHE A 165 -16.00 -7.98 -5.15
C PHE A 165 -16.07 -7.20 -6.48
N THR A 166 -15.03 -6.42 -6.79
CA THR A 166 -14.93 -5.71 -8.07
C THR A 166 -14.94 -6.68 -9.24
N LEU A 167 -14.19 -7.78 -9.17
CA LEU A 167 -14.17 -8.79 -10.23
C LEU A 167 -15.55 -9.44 -10.44
N ALA A 168 -16.27 -9.75 -9.36
CA ALA A 168 -17.61 -10.34 -9.44
C ALA A 168 -18.62 -9.41 -10.13
N ILE A 169 -18.67 -8.13 -9.73
CA ILE A 169 -19.55 -7.13 -10.37
C ILE A 169 -19.21 -6.99 -11.84
N MET A 170 -17.91 -6.86 -12.16
CA MET A 170 -17.47 -6.71 -13.55
C MET A 170 -17.73 -7.93 -14.41
N PHE A 171 -17.68 -9.14 -13.84
CA PHE A 171 -18.01 -10.37 -14.54
C PHE A 171 -19.50 -10.49 -14.84
N ILE A 172 -20.38 -10.11 -13.90
CA ILE A 172 -21.83 -10.07 -14.14
C ILE A 172 -22.14 -9.10 -15.28
N GLU A 173 -21.52 -7.92 -15.26
CA GLU A 173 -21.75 -6.90 -16.28
C GLU A 173 -21.24 -7.31 -17.67
N SER A 174 -20.07 -7.97 -17.75
CA SER A 174 -19.55 -8.47 -19.03
C SER A 174 -20.44 -9.57 -19.63
N VAL A 175 -20.99 -10.46 -18.80
CA VAL A 175 -21.99 -11.45 -19.22
C VAL A 175 -23.26 -10.78 -19.74
N VAL A 176 -23.77 -9.75 -19.04
CA VAL A 176 -24.96 -9.01 -19.48
C VAL A 176 -24.74 -8.32 -20.84
N VAL A 177 -23.57 -7.73 -21.07
CA VAL A 177 -23.22 -7.12 -22.37
C VAL A 177 -23.17 -8.17 -23.47
N LEU A 178 -22.58 -9.34 -23.19
CA LEU A 178 -22.48 -10.42 -24.18
C LEU A 178 -23.85 -11.00 -24.54
N ILE A 179 -24.78 -11.11 -23.58
CA ILE A 179 -26.14 -11.59 -23.85
C ILE A 179 -26.94 -10.55 -24.63
N ARG A 180 -26.89 -9.28 -24.22
CA ARG A 180 -27.69 -8.21 -24.84
C ARG A 180 -27.16 -7.74 -26.18
N GLN A 181 -25.88 -7.99 -26.49
CA GLN A 181 -25.19 -7.48 -27.69
C GLN A 181 -25.22 -5.94 -27.83
N THR A 182 -25.54 -5.22 -26.75
CA THR A 182 -25.61 -3.77 -26.71
C THR A 182 -24.77 -3.22 -25.56
N ASN A 183 -23.95 -2.21 -25.86
CA ASN A 183 -23.19 -1.49 -24.84
C ASN A 183 -24.09 -0.49 -24.09
N HIS A 184 -24.09 -0.56 -22.75
CA HIS A 184 -24.67 0.47 -21.88
C HIS A 184 -23.56 1.34 -21.27
N PHE A 185 -23.91 2.31 -20.42
CA PHE A 185 -22.92 3.12 -19.72
C PHE A 185 -22.26 2.30 -18.58
N ARG A 186 -20.97 1.97 -18.75
CA ARG A 186 -20.24 1.02 -17.90
C ARG A 186 -19.25 1.72 -16.98
N VAL A 187 -19.73 2.16 -15.80
CA VAL A 187 -18.91 2.87 -14.80
C VAL A 187 -17.84 1.96 -14.19
N THR A 188 -18.12 0.66 -14.08
CA THR A 188 -17.21 -0.32 -13.47
C THR A 188 -15.87 -0.47 -14.20
N ARG A 189 -15.80 -0.04 -15.48
CA ARG A 189 -14.54 0.03 -16.25
C ARG A 189 -13.50 0.93 -15.58
N ALA A 190 -13.93 1.98 -14.88
CA ALA A 190 -13.05 2.86 -14.12
C ALA A 190 -12.32 2.15 -12.96
N LEU A 191 -12.78 0.96 -12.56
CA LEU A 191 -12.16 0.13 -11.52
C LEU A 191 -11.06 -0.80 -12.06
N ARG A 192 -10.94 -0.99 -13.39
CA ARG A 192 -9.90 -1.85 -14.00
C ARG A 192 -8.46 -1.52 -13.58
N PRO A 193 -8.04 -0.24 -13.42
CA PRO A 193 -6.72 0.10 -12.91
C PRO A 193 -6.39 -0.54 -11.55
N LEU A 194 -7.39 -0.85 -10.73
CA LEU A 194 -7.19 -1.53 -9.44
C LEU A 194 -6.56 -2.92 -9.62
N PHE A 195 -6.91 -3.64 -10.69
CA PHE A 195 -6.31 -4.95 -10.97
C PHE A 195 -4.82 -4.82 -11.29
N LEU A 196 -4.44 -3.82 -12.10
CA LEU A 196 -3.03 -3.55 -12.43
C LEU A 196 -2.24 -3.16 -11.18
N ILE A 197 -2.78 -2.28 -10.34
CA ILE A 197 -2.13 -1.86 -9.09
C ILE A 197 -1.95 -3.07 -8.13
N ASP A 198 -2.85 -4.06 -8.16
CA ASP A 198 -2.74 -5.26 -7.33
C ASP A 198 -1.75 -6.33 -7.84
N THR A 199 -1.21 -6.19 -9.05
CA THR A 199 -0.20 -7.12 -9.61
C THR A 199 1.16 -7.04 -8.87
N HIS A 200 1.92 -8.14 -8.86
CA HIS A 200 3.19 -8.23 -8.12
C HIS A 200 4.22 -7.16 -8.52
N TYR A 201 4.37 -6.89 -9.83
CA TYR A 201 5.34 -5.93 -10.34
C TYR A 201 5.05 -4.47 -9.93
N PHE A 202 3.77 -4.12 -9.76
CA PHE A 202 3.35 -2.79 -9.31
C PHE A 202 3.29 -2.67 -7.78
N ARG A 203 3.99 -3.54 -7.03
CA ARG A 203 4.07 -3.46 -5.55
C ARG A 203 4.59 -2.08 -5.08
N GLY A 204 5.55 -1.49 -5.78
CA GLY A 204 6.07 -0.14 -5.48
C GLY A 204 4.99 0.93 -5.60
N VAL A 205 4.31 0.98 -6.76
CA VAL A 205 3.20 1.89 -7.04
C VAL A 205 2.08 1.72 -6.01
N ARG A 206 1.69 0.48 -5.70
CA ARG A 206 0.68 0.16 -4.68
C ARG A 206 1.08 0.63 -3.29
N ARG A 207 2.36 0.50 -2.93
CA ARG A 207 2.86 1.03 -1.66
C ARG A 207 2.67 2.54 -1.68
N ILE A 208 3.14 3.24 -2.71
CA ILE A 208 3.04 4.71 -2.87
C ILE A 208 1.59 5.20 -2.88
N SER A 209 0.66 4.55 -3.57
CA SER A 209 -0.75 4.97 -3.59
C SER A 209 -1.42 4.86 -2.23
N ARG A 210 -1.20 3.75 -1.50
CA ARG A 210 -1.62 3.62 -0.10
C ARG A 210 -0.96 4.67 0.79
N GLN A 211 0.27 5.06 0.44
CA GLN A 211 1.00 6.25 0.87
C GLN A 211 0.13 7.47 1.11
N ILE A 212 -0.23 7.97 -0.06
CA ILE A 212 -0.94 9.21 -0.34
C ILE A 212 -2.31 9.17 0.32
N LEU A 213 -3.04 8.05 0.19
CA LEU A 213 -4.36 7.91 0.81
C LEU A 213 -4.32 7.90 2.34
N MET A 214 -3.26 7.37 2.95
CA MET A 214 -3.11 7.35 4.41
C MET A 214 -2.57 8.68 4.96
N SER A 215 -1.89 9.48 4.14
CA SER A 215 -1.45 10.83 4.49
C SER A 215 -2.51 11.90 4.23
N LEU A 216 -3.59 11.57 3.51
CA LEU A 216 -4.66 12.50 3.17
C LEU A 216 -5.47 13.01 4.39
N PRO A 217 -5.81 12.21 5.42
CA PRO A 217 -6.72 12.67 6.48
C PRO A 217 -6.25 13.94 7.22
N PRO A 218 -4.98 14.06 7.67
CA PRO A 218 -4.48 15.31 8.26
C PRO A 218 -4.52 16.51 7.31
N ILE A 219 -4.34 16.27 6.01
CA ILE A 219 -4.35 17.33 4.99
C ILE A 219 -5.78 17.84 4.77
N LEU A 220 -6.79 16.96 4.85
CA LEU A 220 -8.20 17.34 4.68
C LEU A 220 -8.67 18.35 5.73
N GLU A 221 -8.19 18.24 6.98
CA GLU A 221 -8.52 19.20 8.05
C GLU A 221 -8.05 20.62 7.69
N LEU A 222 -6.87 20.74 7.08
CA LEU A 222 -6.30 22.01 6.67
C LEU A 222 -6.96 22.55 5.39
N ILE A 223 -7.28 21.67 4.44
CA ILE A 223 -8.06 22.04 3.25
C ILE A 223 -9.45 22.55 3.67
N PHE A 224 -10.08 21.95 4.68
CA PHE A 224 -11.35 22.43 5.20
C PHE A 224 -11.24 23.85 5.78
N LEU A 225 -10.16 24.15 6.52
CA LEU A 225 -9.87 25.50 7.00
C LEU A 225 -9.72 26.50 5.83
N LEU A 226 -8.98 26.13 4.79
CA LEU A 226 -8.83 26.95 3.58
C LEU A 226 -10.18 27.21 2.90
N MET A 227 -10.99 26.18 2.72
CA MET A 227 -12.33 26.30 2.13
C MET A 227 -13.26 27.17 2.99
N PHE A 228 -13.12 27.14 4.31
CA PHE A 228 -13.86 28.01 5.22
C PHE A 228 -13.51 29.50 5.02
N PHE A 229 -12.23 29.85 4.86
CA PHE A 229 -11.83 31.22 4.55
C PHE A 229 -12.34 31.67 3.17
N ILE A 230 -12.25 30.81 2.15
CA ILE A 230 -12.80 31.11 0.82
C ILE A 230 -14.31 31.35 0.91
N LEU A 231 -15.04 30.56 1.70
CA LEU A 231 -16.47 30.73 1.89
C LEU A 231 -16.81 32.09 2.51
N ILE A 232 -16.11 32.50 3.57
CA ILE A 232 -16.30 33.81 4.21
C ILE A 232 -16.08 34.94 3.19
N PHE A 233 -14.97 34.91 2.46
CA PHE A 233 -14.69 35.92 1.44
C PHE A 233 -15.69 35.86 0.28
N SER A 234 -16.24 34.70 -0.06
CA SER A 234 -17.28 34.59 -1.11
C SER A 234 -18.58 35.24 -0.70
N ILE A 235 -18.99 35.10 0.57
CA ILE A 235 -20.19 35.76 1.12
C ILE A 235 -19.97 37.26 1.14
N LEU A 236 -18.79 37.71 1.58
CA LEU A 236 -18.44 39.13 1.60
C LEU A 236 -18.36 39.72 0.18
N GLY A 237 -17.72 39.04 -0.76
CA GLY A 237 -17.61 39.45 -2.16
C GLY A 237 -18.97 39.51 -2.84
N PHE A 238 -19.83 38.52 -2.62
CA PHE A 238 -21.22 38.53 -3.10
C PHE A 238 -21.97 39.76 -2.57
N TYR A 239 -21.88 40.04 -1.27
CA TYR A 239 -22.54 41.21 -0.68
C TYR A 239 -22.01 42.55 -1.23
N LEU A 240 -20.70 42.64 -1.47
CA LEU A 240 -20.06 43.87 -1.97
C LEU A 240 -20.29 44.12 -3.46
N PHE A 241 -20.27 43.07 -4.29
CA PHE A 241 -20.18 43.21 -5.75
C PHE A 241 -21.39 42.70 -6.53
N SER A 242 -22.38 42.06 -5.88
CA SER A 242 -23.60 41.57 -6.56
C SER A 242 -24.40 42.67 -7.28
N GLN A 243 -24.25 43.94 -6.86
CA GLN A 243 -24.94 45.08 -7.45
C GLN A 243 -24.12 45.82 -8.52
N VAL A 244 -22.87 45.40 -8.76
CA VAL A 244 -22.02 46.03 -9.79
C VAL A 244 -22.51 45.61 -11.17
N ALA A 245 -22.88 46.61 -11.99
CA ALA A 245 -23.31 46.36 -13.36
C ALA A 245 -22.17 45.70 -14.18
N ASN A 246 -22.53 44.67 -14.96
CA ASN A 246 -21.63 43.87 -15.79
C ASN A 246 -20.62 42.97 -15.02
N ASP A 247 -20.81 42.74 -13.72
CA ASP A 247 -20.03 41.73 -12.99
C ASP A 247 -20.72 40.36 -13.03
N THR A 248 -20.17 39.43 -13.80
CA THR A 248 -20.65 38.04 -13.90
C THR A 248 -20.01 37.11 -12.87
N TYR A 249 -19.01 37.58 -12.11
CA TYR A 249 -18.25 36.75 -11.16
C TYR A 249 -18.91 36.68 -9.80
N PHE A 250 -19.60 37.75 -9.38
CA PHE A 250 -20.24 37.86 -8.06
C PHE A 250 -21.78 37.92 -8.11
N SER A 251 -22.39 37.41 -9.19
CA SER A 251 -23.85 37.40 -9.41
C SER A 251 -24.63 36.49 -8.45
N THR A 252 -24.05 35.35 -8.09
CA THR A 252 -24.62 34.41 -7.11
C THR A 252 -23.55 33.99 -6.10
N LEU A 253 -23.98 33.44 -4.96
CA LEU A 253 -23.04 32.93 -3.96
C LEU A 253 -22.17 31.79 -4.54
N GLN A 254 -22.75 30.93 -5.39
CA GLN A 254 -22.01 29.86 -6.06
C GLN A 254 -20.95 30.42 -7.01
N ASP A 255 -21.30 31.40 -7.84
CA ASP A 255 -20.36 32.03 -8.77
C ASP A 255 -19.24 32.76 -8.02
N SER A 256 -19.59 33.43 -6.93
CA SER A 256 -18.62 34.12 -6.06
C SER A 256 -17.63 33.13 -5.45
N PHE A 257 -18.12 31.97 -4.98
CA PHE A 257 -17.29 30.93 -4.42
C PHE A 257 -16.34 30.33 -5.47
N VAL A 258 -16.86 30.00 -6.66
CA VAL A 258 -16.05 29.46 -7.76
C VAL A 258 -15.02 30.48 -8.23
N SER A 259 -15.41 31.75 -8.40
CA SER A 259 -14.52 32.83 -8.84
C SER A 259 -13.36 33.05 -7.88
N LEU A 260 -13.61 33.02 -6.56
CA LEU A 260 -12.55 33.11 -5.56
C LEU A 260 -11.74 31.81 -5.45
N PHE A 261 -12.35 30.64 -5.62
CA PHE A 261 -11.62 29.37 -5.67
C PHE A 261 -10.66 29.31 -6.87
N VAL A 262 -11.03 29.89 -8.02
CA VAL A 262 -10.13 30.04 -9.19
C VAL A 262 -9.09 31.15 -8.95
N LEU A 263 -9.46 32.23 -8.25
CA LEU A 263 -8.51 33.30 -7.88
C LEU A 263 -7.43 32.80 -6.92
N LEU A 264 -7.73 31.80 -6.10
CA LEU A 264 -6.75 31.11 -5.26
C LEU A 264 -5.58 30.51 -6.06
N THR A 265 -5.83 30.06 -7.29
CA THR A 265 -4.77 29.57 -8.20
C THR A 265 -4.25 30.67 -9.12
N THR A 266 -4.70 31.92 -8.93
CA THR A 266 -4.38 33.11 -9.73
C THR A 266 -4.69 32.97 -11.22
N ALA A 267 -5.55 32.03 -11.61
CA ALA A 267 -5.83 31.72 -13.01
C ALA A 267 -6.73 32.76 -13.71
N ASN A 268 -7.51 33.52 -12.95
CA ASN A 268 -8.45 34.54 -13.43
C ASN A 268 -8.10 35.95 -12.93
N PHE A 269 -6.86 36.19 -12.46
CA PHE A 269 -6.38 37.53 -12.09
C PHE A 269 -5.62 38.16 -13.28
N PRO A 270 -5.92 39.42 -13.69
CA PRO A 270 -6.73 40.43 -13.01
C PRO A 270 -8.23 40.41 -13.35
N ASP A 271 -8.68 39.58 -14.30
CA ASP A 271 -10.02 39.64 -14.90
C ASP A 271 -11.18 39.65 -13.88
N VAL A 272 -11.09 38.82 -12.84
CA VAL A 272 -12.11 38.74 -11.76
C VAL A 272 -12.26 40.04 -10.95
N MET A 273 -11.22 40.88 -10.93
CA MET A 273 -11.21 42.15 -10.19
C MET A 273 -11.67 43.33 -11.06
N MET A 274 -11.52 43.23 -12.39
CA MET A 274 -11.67 44.38 -13.29
C MET A 274 -13.05 45.06 -13.24
N PRO A 275 -14.20 44.34 -13.22
CA PRO A 275 -15.52 44.97 -13.12
C PRO A 275 -15.70 45.77 -11.84
N ALA A 276 -15.31 45.19 -10.69
CA ALA A 276 -15.37 45.85 -9.39
C ALA A 276 -14.43 47.06 -9.31
N TYR A 277 -13.23 46.96 -9.90
CA TYR A 277 -12.25 48.07 -9.94
C TYR A 277 -12.71 49.24 -10.81
N ALA A 278 -13.34 48.95 -11.95
CA ALA A 278 -13.89 49.96 -12.85
C ALA A 278 -15.03 50.76 -12.19
N SER A 279 -15.81 50.12 -11.32
CA SER A 279 -16.84 50.79 -10.51
C SER A 279 -16.22 51.71 -9.45
N SER A 280 -15.27 51.20 -8.66
CA SER A 280 -14.53 52.01 -7.68
C SER A 280 -13.13 51.45 -7.46
N ARG A 281 -12.13 52.34 -7.51
CA ARG A 281 -10.73 51.97 -7.26
C ARG A 281 -10.50 51.38 -5.87
N PHE A 282 -11.34 51.72 -4.89
CA PHE A 282 -11.27 51.18 -3.53
C PHE A 282 -11.61 49.68 -3.47
N ASN A 283 -12.38 49.16 -4.42
CA ASN A 283 -12.74 47.73 -4.47
C ASN A 283 -11.53 46.82 -4.71
N ALA A 284 -10.42 47.36 -5.26
CA ALA A 284 -9.14 46.64 -5.33
C ALA A 284 -8.67 46.15 -3.95
N ALA A 285 -9.00 46.87 -2.88
CA ALA A 285 -8.59 46.53 -1.53
C ALA A 285 -9.10 45.13 -1.11
N PHE A 286 -10.32 44.75 -1.52
CA PHE A 286 -10.87 43.42 -1.24
C PHE A 286 -9.98 42.32 -1.82
N PHE A 287 -9.61 42.44 -3.10
CA PHE A 287 -8.80 41.45 -3.80
C PHE A 287 -7.35 41.43 -3.29
N ILE A 288 -6.77 42.60 -2.97
CA ILE A 288 -5.44 42.70 -2.39
C ILE A 288 -5.40 42.02 -1.02
N VAL A 289 -6.39 42.27 -0.15
CA VAL A 289 -6.50 41.63 1.16
C VAL A 289 -6.73 40.13 1.02
N TYR A 290 -7.58 39.70 0.09
CA TYR A 290 -7.80 38.28 -0.20
C TYR A 290 -6.50 37.58 -0.63
N LEU A 291 -5.75 38.16 -1.57
CA LEU A 291 -4.49 37.57 -2.03
C LEU A 291 -3.42 37.57 -0.93
N ALA A 292 -3.31 38.64 -0.14
CA ALA A 292 -2.37 38.69 0.97
C ALA A 292 -2.68 37.63 2.03
N LEU A 293 -3.94 37.52 2.46
CA LEU A 293 -4.36 36.64 3.54
C LEU A 293 -4.49 35.18 3.08
N VAL A 294 -5.20 34.91 1.99
CA VAL A 294 -5.55 33.55 1.58
C VAL A 294 -4.45 32.92 0.73
N LEU A 295 -3.92 33.64 -0.27
CA LEU A 295 -2.88 33.10 -1.14
C LEU A 295 -1.51 33.14 -0.46
N TYR A 296 -1.01 34.31 -0.05
CA TYR A 296 0.37 34.38 0.44
C TYR A 296 0.54 33.92 1.88
N PHE A 297 -0.39 34.24 2.77
CA PHE A 297 -0.28 33.80 4.16
C PHE A 297 -0.81 32.37 4.35
N LEU A 298 -2.09 32.12 4.04
CA LEU A 298 -2.74 30.85 4.37
C LEU A 298 -2.23 29.67 3.52
N MET A 299 -1.99 29.82 2.21
CA MET A 299 -1.44 28.70 1.41
C MET A 299 0.00 28.35 1.78
N ASN A 300 0.84 29.33 2.10
CA ASN A 300 2.21 29.04 2.53
C ASN A 300 2.24 28.40 3.93
N LEU A 301 1.35 28.84 4.83
CA LEU A 301 1.16 28.18 6.12
C LEU A 301 0.66 26.73 5.93
N LEU A 302 -0.33 26.54 5.05
CA LEU A 302 -0.85 25.22 4.68
C LEU A 302 0.28 24.31 4.17
N LEU A 303 1.09 24.81 3.23
CA LEU A 303 2.21 24.05 2.67
C LEU A 303 3.22 23.65 3.74
N ALA A 304 3.54 24.56 4.67
CA ALA A 304 4.46 24.28 5.78
C ALA A 304 3.92 23.17 6.70
N VAL A 305 2.64 23.24 7.09
CA VAL A 305 2.02 22.21 7.95
C VAL A 305 1.87 20.87 7.21
N VAL A 306 1.52 20.89 5.92
CA VAL A 306 1.46 19.68 5.08
C VAL A 306 2.85 19.04 4.98
N TYR A 307 3.91 19.83 4.83
CA TYR A 307 5.28 19.32 4.79
C TYR A 307 5.71 18.66 6.11
N ASP A 308 5.43 19.28 7.26
CA ASP A 308 5.77 18.68 8.56
C ASP A 308 4.97 17.39 8.81
N THR A 309 3.66 17.40 8.53
CA THR A 309 2.81 16.21 8.68
C THR A 309 3.25 15.07 7.77
N PHE A 310 3.59 15.37 6.50
CA PHE A 310 4.13 14.39 5.55
C PHE A 310 5.48 13.82 6.03
N SER A 311 6.41 14.68 6.45
CA SER A 311 7.72 14.28 6.97
C SER A 311 7.60 13.38 8.20
N ASN A 312 6.67 13.70 9.11
CA ASN A 312 6.40 12.90 10.29
C ASN A 312 5.73 11.56 9.97
N LEU A 313 4.90 11.50 8.93
CA LEU A 313 4.33 10.25 8.42
C LEU A 313 5.40 9.36 7.76
N GLU A 314 6.31 9.95 6.99
CA GLU A 314 7.41 9.24 6.35
C GLU A 314 8.36 8.61 7.38
N LYS A 315 8.78 9.38 8.39
CA LYS A 315 9.60 8.87 9.52
C LYS A 315 8.93 7.70 10.23
N ARG A 316 7.64 7.83 10.57
CA ARG A 316 6.86 6.74 11.19
C ARG A 316 6.80 5.50 10.31
N LYS A 317 6.65 5.69 9.00
CA LYS A 317 6.62 4.60 8.03
C LYS A 317 7.95 3.87 7.96
N LEU A 318 9.06 4.59 7.83
CA LEU A 318 10.38 4.01 7.76
C LEU A 318 10.69 3.18 9.01
N LYS A 319 10.34 3.69 10.19
CA LYS A 319 10.41 2.94 11.46
C LYS A 319 9.59 1.64 11.38
N ARG A 320 8.32 1.68 10.94
CA ARG A 320 7.47 0.48 10.81
C ARG A 320 8.05 -0.54 9.83
N LEU A 321 8.55 -0.10 8.68
CA LEU A 321 9.18 -0.99 7.69
C LEU A 321 10.44 -1.67 8.27
N TYR A 322 11.24 -0.91 9.03
CA TYR A 322 12.41 -1.44 9.71
C TYR A 322 12.03 -2.48 10.77
N PHE A 323 11.06 -2.19 11.63
CA PHE A 323 10.55 -3.14 12.62
C PHE A 323 9.97 -4.40 11.97
N HIS A 324 9.21 -4.26 10.88
CA HIS A 324 8.65 -5.41 10.14
C HIS A 324 9.74 -6.33 9.60
N LYS A 325 10.78 -5.76 8.97
CA LYS A 325 11.95 -6.53 8.51
C LYS A 325 12.65 -7.24 9.67
N ARG A 326 12.82 -6.56 10.81
CA ARG A 326 13.43 -7.13 12.02
C ARG A 326 12.61 -8.30 12.57
N ILE A 327 11.29 -8.20 12.62
CA ILE A 327 10.41 -9.28 13.08
C ILE A 327 10.56 -10.51 12.16
N GLY A 328 10.56 -10.32 10.84
CA GLY A 328 10.79 -11.42 9.89
C GLY A 328 12.15 -12.12 10.12
N CYS A 329 13.21 -11.35 10.40
CA CYS A 329 14.52 -11.89 10.75
C CYS A 329 14.52 -12.67 12.07
N GLN A 330 13.76 -12.20 13.07
CA GLN A 330 13.61 -12.90 14.36
C GLN A 330 12.88 -14.24 14.20
N HIS A 331 11.84 -14.31 13.36
CA HIS A 331 11.17 -15.57 13.04
C HIS A 331 12.10 -16.55 12.33
N ALA A 332 12.81 -16.08 11.30
CA ALA A 332 13.80 -16.90 10.60
C ALA A 332 14.91 -17.38 11.55
N PHE A 333 15.38 -16.53 12.48
CA PHE A 333 16.38 -16.93 13.47
C PHE A 333 15.88 -18.06 14.38
N LYS A 334 14.68 -17.94 14.94
CA LYS A 334 14.09 -18.97 15.81
C LYS A 334 14.00 -20.34 15.14
N LEU A 335 13.76 -20.38 13.83
CA LEU A 335 13.68 -21.62 13.04
C LEU A 335 15.06 -22.26 12.73
N LEU A 336 16.13 -21.47 12.75
CA LEU A 336 17.50 -21.92 12.39
C LEU A 336 18.36 -22.32 13.59
N VAL A 337 17.89 -21.98 14.79
CA VAL A 337 18.52 -22.27 16.07
C VAL A 337 18.28 -23.74 16.48
N THR A 338 19.30 -24.35 17.08
CA THR A 338 19.23 -25.75 17.53
C THR A 338 18.88 -25.79 19.01
N LYS A 339 18.22 -26.85 19.50
CA LYS A 339 17.92 -27.00 20.95
C LYS A 339 19.16 -26.93 21.85
N GLN A 340 20.34 -27.27 21.32
CA GLN A 340 21.61 -27.29 22.05
C GLN A 340 22.27 -25.90 22.10
N ASP A 341 22.13 -25.08 21.06
CA ASP A 341 22.73 -23.74 20.94
C ASP A 341 21.64 -22.72 20.62
N SER A 342 21.04 -22.12 21.65
CA SER A 342 19.89 -21.20 21.51
C SER A 342 20.25 -19.81 20.94
N ASN A 343 21.53 -19.43 21.03
CA ASN A 343 21.98 -18.07 20.78
C ASN A 343 22.77 -17.88 19.47
N THR A 344 23.16 -18.95 18.79
CA THR A 344 24.02 -18.89 17.59
C THR A 344 23.45 -19.72 16.45
N VAL A 345 23.63 -19.24 15.21
CA VAL A 345 23.26 -20.00 14.00
C VAL A 345 24.50 -20.72 13.47
N ASN A 346 24.42 -22.05 13.39
CA ASN A 346 25.45 -22.85 12.77
C ASN A 346 25.56 -22.52 11.28
N ILE A 347 26.79 -22.44 10.75
CA ILE A 347 27.06 -22.13 9.34
C ILE A 347 26.33 -23.09 8.39
N ARG A 348 26.18 -24.36 8.79
CA ARG A 348 25.42 -25.35 8.01
C ARG A 348 23.95 -24.96 7.85
N ASN A 349 23.31 -24.47 8.90
CA ASN A 349 21.92 -24.03 8.89
C ASN A 349 21.76 -22.75 8.08
N PHE A 350 22.72 -21.84 8.20
CA PHE A 350 22.76 -20.61 7.41
C PHE A 350 22.86 -20.89 5.89
N ILE A 351 23.76 -21.80 5.49
CA ILE A 351 23.91 -22.27 4.10
C ILE A 351 22.63 -22.96 3.61
N GLY A 352 21.99 -23.77 4.47
CA GLY A 352 20.73 -24.45 4.17
C GLY A 352 19.62 -23.48 3.80
N MET A 353 19.43 -22.42 4.59
CA MET A 353 18.45 -21.36 4.34
C MET A 353 18.80 -20.53 3.09
N LEU A 354 20.07 -20.16 2.92
CA LEU A 354 20.54 -19.36 1.77
C LEU A 354 20.24 -20.03 0.43
N ARG A 355 20.27 -21.36 0.37
CA ARG A 355 19.91 -22.15 -0.82
C ARG A 355 18.50 -21.83 -1.31
N TYR A 356 17.55 -21.66 -0.39
CA TYR A 356 16.15 -21.35 -0.72
C TYR A 356 15.91 -19.85 -0.89
N LEU A 357 16.65 -19.02 -0.16
CA LEU A 357 16.50 -17.56 -0.25
C LEU A 357 16.98 -17.00 -1.59
N ARG A 358 18.08 -17.54 -2.15
CA ARG A 358 18.64 -17.13 -3.46
C ARG A 358 19.05 -18.35 -4.29
N PRO A 359 18.08 -19.07 -4.91
CA PRO A 359 18.37 -20.30 -5.66
C PRO A 359 19.21 -20.06 -6.93
N ASN A 360 19.15 -18.86 -7.51
CA ASN A 360 19.75 -18.54 -8.81
C ASN A 360 21.21 -18.03 -8.76
N LYS A 361 21.85 -18.02 -7.58
CA LYS A 361 23.25 -17.60 -7.44
C LYS A 361 24.16 -18.83 -7.63
N SER A 362 24.96 -18.82 -8.69
CA SER A 362 25.97 -19.87 -8.96
C SER A 362 26.96 -20.02 -7.80
N ARG A 363 27.53 -21.23 -7.66
CA ARG A 363 28.43 -21.58 -6.55
C ARG A 363 29.65 -20.64 -6.41
N SER A 364 30.02 -19.95 -7.48
CA SER A 364 31.07 -18.92 -7.47
C SER A 364 30.80 -17.76 -6.49
N HIS A 365 29.56 -17.51 -6.07
CA HIS A 365 29.20 -16.44 -5.13
C HIS A 365 29.18 -16.87 -3.65
N TRP A 366 29.37 -18.16 -3.34
CA TRP A 366 29.44 -18.63 -1.94
C TRP A 366 30.52 -17.97 -1.09
N PRO A 367 31.71 -17.60 -1.60
CA PRO A 367 32.71 -16.87 -0.82
C PRO A 367 32.19 -15.52 -0.29
N ARG A 368 31.40 -14.79 -1.10
CA ARG A 368 30.74 -13.54 -0.68
C ARG A 368 29.62 -13.77 0.34
N LEU A 369 28.94 -14.91 0.27
CA LEU A 369 27.92 -15.30 1.26
C LEU A 369 28.56 -15.73 2.59
N LEU A 370 29.72 -16.40 2.53
CA LEU A 370 30.53 -16.72 3.71
C LEU A 370 31.16 -15.46 4.34
N SER A 371 31.57 -14.47 3.54
CA SER A 371 32.04 -13.20 4.10
C SER A 371 30.92 -12.46 4.83
N ILE A 372 29.67 -12.54 4.34
CA ILE A 372 28.49 -12.00 5.07
C ILE A 372 28.32 -12.73 6.41
N TYR A 373 28.40 -14.06 6.43
CA TYR A 373 28.37 -14.81 7.69
C TYR A 373 29.49 -14.38 8.64
N LYS A 374 30.72 -14.17 8.13
CA LYS A 374 31.86 -13.72 8.93
C LYS A 374 31.65 -12.31 9.49
N ILE A 375 31.08 -11.39 8.71
CA ILE A 375 30.72 -10.03 9.15
C ILE A 375 29.63 -10.10 10.24
N MET A 376 28.64 -10.97 10.08
CA MET A 376 27.61 -11.19 11.10
C MET A 376 28.20 -11.76 12.40
N ASN A 377 29.25 -12.58 12.30
CA ASN A 377 29.91 -13.21 13.45
C ASN A 377 30.95 -12.29 14.14
N THR A 378 31.51 -11.30 13.45
CA THR A 378 32.45 -10.33 14.05
C THR A 378 31.79 -9.36 15.03
N CYS A 379 30.46 -9.24 15.00
CA CYS A 379 29.70 -8.58 16.06
C CYS A 379 29.64 -9.52 17.28
N ASN A 380 30.73 -9.62 18.04
CA ASN A 380 30.91 -10.47 19.22
C ASN A 380 30.04 -10.08 20.44
N SER A 381 28.97 -9.31 20.23
CA SER A 381 27.98 -8.98 21.25
C SER A 381 26.78 -9.91 21.10
N VAL A 382 26.66 -10.80 22.08
CA VAL A 382 25.46 -11.53 22.46
C VAL A 382 24.20 -10.73 22.12
N CYS A 383 23.24 -11.37 21.43
CA CYS A 383 21.89 -10.83 21.18
C CYS A 383 21.79 -9.60 20.27
N THR A 384 22.21 -9.67 19.02
CA THR A 384 21.36 -9.17 17.94
C THR A 384 21.87 -9.68 16.60
N ILE A 385 21.17 -10.66 16.05
CA ILE A 385 21.22 -10.90 14.62
C ILE A 385 20.51 -9.71 13.98
N PHE A 386 21.26 -8.63 13.85
CA PHE A 386 21.16 -7.78 12.68
C PHE A 386 21.51 -8.70 11.52
N PHE A 387 20.52 -9.35 10.91
CA PHE A 387 20.53 -9.46 9.46
C PHE A 387 20.66 -8.01 9.02
N PRO A 388 21.85 -7.54 8.62
CA PRO A 388 22.02 -6.13 8.40
C PRO A 388 21.08 -5.81 7.24
N VAL A 389 20.41 -4.67 7.33
CA VAL A 389 19.51 -4.20 6.27
C VAL A 389 20.25 -4.12 4.91
N THR A 390 21.59 -4.15 4.93
CA THR A 390 22.50 -4.33 3.79
C THR A 390 22.42 -5.70 3.11
N PHE A 391 21.70 -6.69 3.64
CA PHE A 391 21.42 -7.96 2.94
C PHE A 391 20.57 -7.75 1.66
N PHE A 392 19.88 -6.61 1.58
CA PHE A 392 18.93 -6.24 0.53
C PHE A 392 19.40 -5.13 -0.42
N GLN A 393 20.64 -4.65 -0.26
CA GLN A 393 21.34 -3.85 -1.28
C GLN A 393 22.34 -4.76 -1.99
#